data_AF-A0A7Z9ZEL8-F1
#
_entry.id   AF-A0A7Z9ZEL8-F1
#
_cell.length_a   1.000
_cell.length_b   1.000
_cell.length_c   1.000
_cell.angle_alpha   90.00
_cell.angle_beta   90.00
_cell.angle_gamma   90.00
#
_symmetry.space_group_name_H-M   'P 1'
#
loop_
_entity.id
_entity.type
_entity.pdbx_description
1 polymer ?
#
loop_
_entity_poly.entity_id
_entity_poly.type
_entity_poly.pdbx_seq_one_letter_code
_entity_poly.pdbx_strand_id
1 'polypeptide(L)'
;MMDVGRHPRIELMTYSKVEAVSGYVGNFKVRIRRKARYVDERECTACGECVSACPVVRPDEYQMGFSSRRAIYIPFPQAIPSAYIINMEECLGYTPIACGKCLEACDKKCIDFDMQDQVVDIEVGAIVVATGLDVYDPAPLDEYGYTRYENVITSLEFERLICAGGPTEGHFIRPSDGARPRRIGFIQCVGSRCASSGERGQSYCSNVCCMNTVKDSLLLKDHYPDTEITVFYLDIRAFGKGFEDLYRRSKEVGVRYVRGLPGEVVEDPATGNLILTVENTTARRLERHELDLVVLSVGLIPREDRTIKRLLALSTTSDGFYLESHPKLKPVDAPTRGVFFAGCAEAPKDIKESVTQASAAAARAQIVLNADRIRVEAITAVVDEAKCTACGLCARVCPYGAITVDPKAKVPASVVEAACAGCGTCAAECRFGAIAMRHFTDQQIFAQIEEALAEEPQEKILVFACNWCSYAGADLAGVSRLQYPPNARVVRTMCSGRVDEDFVLRAFELGAPIVLVSGCHFGDCHYIDANHWTQRRMDRMWNRLERLGIRPERLQLEWISAAEGQKFAGVMRELEEMRKKVTREEIEFTRRVLAERKGEEGN
;
A
#
# COMPACT_ATOMS: atom_id res chain seq x y z
N MET A 1 7.28 0.39 25.04
CA MET A 1 7.39 1.85 24.80
C MET A 1 8.52 2.46 25.61
N MET A 2 8.57 2.23 26.94
CA MET A 2 9.60 2.79 27.83
C MET A 2 11.03 2.46 27.40
N ASP A 3 11.30 1.19 27.04
CA ASP A 3 12.61 0.76 26.59
C ASP A 3 13.07 1.54 25.35
N VAL A 4 12.20 1.67 24.34
CA VAL A 4 12.48 2.44 23.11
C VAL A 4 12.81 3.90 23.43
N GLY A 5 12.07 4.53 24.34
CA GLY A 5 12.30 5.93 24.73
C GLY A 5 13.60 6.17 25.51
N ARG A 6 14.28 5.12 26.00
CA ARG A 6 15.53 5.23 26.78
C ARG A 6 16.71 4.48 26.15
N HIS A 7 16.52 3.85 25.00
CA HIS A 7 17.53 2.97 24.43
C HIS A 7 18.68 3.79 23.83
N PRO A 8 19.95 3.51 24.19
CA PRO A 8 21.09 4.35 23.81
C PRO A 8 21.40 4.34 22.30
N ARG A 9 20.83 3.39 21.55
CA ARG A 9 21.00 3.27 20.09
C ARG A 9 19.71 3.53 19.30
N ILE A 10 18.67 4.07 19.95
CA ILE A 10 17.43 4.45 19.27
C ILE A 10 17.19 5.94 19.53
N GLU A 11 17.13 6.72 18.47
CA GLU A 11 16.63 8.09 18.52
C GLU A 11 15.12 8.07 18.25
N LEU A 12 14.33 8.38 19.27
CA LEU A 12 12.87 8.40 19.17
C LEU A 12 12.38 9.81 18.79
N MET A 13 12.07 10.01 17.51
CA MET A 13 11.50 11.27 17.01
C MET A 13 9.96 11.22 17.02
N THR A 14 9.37 11.59 18.15
CA THR A 14 7.90 11.69 18.28
C THR A 14 7.37 13.00 17.70
N TYR A 15 6.06 13.06 17.43
CA TYR A 15 5.39 14.23 16.82
C TYR A 15 6.13 14.74 15.57
N SER A 16 6.64 13.81 14.78
CA SER A 16 7.49 14.06 13.63
C SER A 16 6.94 13.32 12.40
N LYS A 17 7.15 13.89 11.21
CA LYS A 17 6.76 13.28 9.93
C LYS A 17 7.93 13.29 8.96
N VAL A 18 8.07 12.21 8.20
CA VAL A 18 9.01 12.16 7.07
C VAL A 18 8.44 13.00 5.94
N GLU A 19 9.21 13.98 5.45
CA GLU A 19 8.81 14.89 4.36
C GLU A 19 9.39 14.49 3.01
N ALA A 20 10.61 13.96 3.01
CA ALA A 20 11.30 13.56 1.79
C ALA A 20 12.20 12.37 2.05
N VAL A 21 12.26 11.46 1.09
CA VAL A 21 13.26 10.39 1.05
C VAL A 21 13.91 10.44 -0.32
N SER A 22 15.24 10.38 -0.34
CA SER A 22 16.03 10.27 -1.56
C SER A 22 17.19 9.30 -1.33
N GLY A 23 17.90 8.95 -2.40
CA GLY A 23 18.98 7.97 -2.34
C GLY A 23 18.48 6.54 -2.58
N TYR A 24 19.23 5.57 -2.08
CA TYR A 24 19.08 4.16 -2.42
C TYR A 24 19.54 3.28 -1.27
N VAL A 25 19.35 1.96 -1.40
CA VAL A 25 19.74 0.98 -0.39
C VAL A 25 21.17 1.21 0.12
N GLY A 26 21.33 1.36 1.44
CA GLY A 26 22.60 1.68 2.09
C GLY A 26 22.90 3.18 2.26
N ASN A 27 22.25 4.05 1.47
CA ASN A 27 22.59 5.47 1.35
C ASN A 27 21.32 6.33 1.16
N PHE A 28 20.30 6.15 2.00
CA PHE A 28 19.12 7.00 1.97
C PHE A 28 19.39 8.31 2.72
N LYS A 29 18.88 9.41 2.17
CA LYS A 29 18.79 10.71 2.84
C LYS A 29 17.32 10.99 3.14
N VAL A 30 17.01 11.10 4.42
CA VAL A 30 15.64 11.25 4.92
C VAL A 30 15.51 12.60 5.59
N ARG A 31 14.58 13.41 5.09
CA ARG A 31 14.19 14.68 5.70
C ARG A 31 13.00 14.46 6.62
N ILE A 32 13.15 14.85 7.88
CA ILE A 32 12.13 14.69 8.92
C ILE A 32 11.77 16.07 9.44
N ARG A 33 10.48 16.40 9.40
CA ARG A 33 9.93 17.56 10.12
C ARG A 33 9.47 17.11 11.50
N ARG A 34 10.15 17.60 12.52
CA ARG A 34 9.70 17.56 13.91
C ARG A 34 8.79 18.76 14.15
N LYS A 35 7.50 18.49 14.38
CA LYS A 35 6.54 19.56 14.64
C LYS A 35 6.82 20.19 16.00
N ALA A 36 6.60 21.50 16.11
CA ALA A 36 6.66 22.20 17.38
C ALA A 36 5.60 21.66 18.34
N ARG A 37 6.04 21.17 19.51
CA ARG A 37 5.12 20.77 20.60
C ARG A 37 4.62 21.97 21.39
N TYR A 38 5.32 23.09 21.28
CA TYR A 38 5.18 24.29 22.13
C TYR A 38 5.41 24.02 23.62
N VAL A 39 6.04 22.88 23.93
CA VAL A 39 6.42 22.43 25.26
C VAL A 39 7.79 21.78 25.17
N ASP A 40 8.74 22.21 25.98
CA ASP A 40 10.05 21.55 26.09
C ASP A 40 9.91 20.20 26.80
N GLU A 41 10.13 19.13 26.05
CA GLU A 41 10.03 17.74 26.52
C GLU A 41 11.03 17.41 27.64
N ARG A 42 12.14 18.13 27.77
CA ARG A 42 13.19 17.86 28.77
C ARG A 42 12.86 18.47 30.13
N GLU A 43 12.20 19.61 30.13
CA GLU A 43 11.83 20.35 31.35
C GLU A 43 10.40 20.03 31.82
N CYS A 44 9.54 19.54 30.94
CA CYS A 44 8.17 19.15 31.28
C CYS A 44 8.15 17.98 32.28
N THR A 45 7.49 18.19 33.42
CA THR A 45 7.31 17.16 34.46
C THR A 45 5.99 16.41 34.35
N ALA A 46 5.19 16.68 33.32
CA ALA A 46 3.86 16.11 33.10
C ALA A 46 2.90 16.25 34.31
N CYS A 47 2.93 17.37 35.05
CA CYS A 47 2.11 17.56 36.27
C CYS A 47 0.61 17.82 36.02
N GLY A 48 0.24 18.40 34.87
CA GLY A 48 -1.16 18.62 34.47
C GLY A 48 -1.78 19.96 34.85
N GLU A 49 -1.11 20.83 35.60
CA GLU A 49 -1.62 22.16 35.97
C GLU A 49 -2.01 23.02 34.75
N CYS A 50 -1.22 22.92 33.68
CA CYS A 50 -1.47 23.64 32.43
C CYS A 50 -2.75 23.17 31.71
N VAL A 51 -3.16 21.91 31.87
CA VAL A 51 -4.40 21.35 31.34
C VAL A 51 -5.59 21.94 32.10
N SER A 52 -5.53 21.94 33.44
CA SER A 52 -6.56 22.51 34.31
C SER A 52 -6.82 24.00 34.03
N ALA A 53 -5.77 24.74 33.69
CA ALA A 53 -5.85 26.17 33.37
C ALA A 53 -6.40 26.48 31.96
N CYS A 54 -6.41 25.50 31.04
CA CYS A 54 -6.78 25.73 29.65
C CYS A 54 -8.30 25.84 29.47
N PRO A 55 -8.83 26.96 28.93
CA PRO A 55 -10.27 27.15 28.76
C PRO A 55 -10.85 26.38 27.56
N VAL A 56 -10.02 25.92 26.64
CA VAL A 56 -10.46 25.21 25.42
C VAL A 56 -10.99 23.84 25.78
N VAL A 57 -12.13 23.45 25.20
CA VAL A 57 -12.71 22.10 25.30
C VAL A 57 -12.92 21.59 23.88
N ARG A 58 -12.38 20.41 23.59
CA ARG A 58 -12.53 19.70 22.31
C ARG A 58 -12.78 18.22 22.56
N PRO A 59 -13.51 17.50 21.68
CA PRO A 59 -13.61 16.04 21.76
C PRO A 59 -12.21 15.40 21.73
N ASP A 60 -12.00 14.39 22.56
CA ASP A 60 -10.74 13.65 22.59
C ASP A 60 -10.76 12.52 21.54
N GLU A 61 -9.90 12.64 20.52
CA GLU A 61 -9.79 11.68 19.44
C GLU A 61 -9.26 10.32 19.91
N TYR A 62 -8.40 10.30 20.93
CA TYR A 62 -7.89 9.04 21.51
C TYR A 62 -9.01 8.26 22.22
N GLN A 63 -10.00 8.99 22.74
CA GLN A 63 -11.17 8.45 23.43
C GLN A 63 -12.39 8.34 22.51
N MET A 64 -12.21 8.42 21.18
CA MET A 64 -13.28 8.33 20.17
C MET A 64 -14.43 9.33 20.42
N GLY A 65 -14.16 10.49 21.01
CA GLY A 65 -15.17 11.52 21.29
C GLY A 65 -16.02 11.32 22.56
N PHE A 66 -15.84 10.22 23.31
CA PHE A 66 -16.56 9.97 24.57
C PHE A 66 -16.07 10.81 25.75
N SER A 67 -15.00 11.58 25.58
CA SER A 67 -14.57 12.57 26.55
C SER A 67 -14.07 13.82 25.85
N SER A 68 -13.72 14.82 26.64
CA SER A 68 -13.13 16.04 26.14
C SER A 68 -11.70 16.19 26.60
N ARG A 69 -10.87 16.74 25.72
CA ARG A 69 -9.51 17.19 26.01
C ARG A 69 -9.41 18.71 25.88
N ARG A 70 -8.28 19.24 26.34
CA ARG A 70 -7.91 20.64 26.21
C ARG A 70 -7.00 20.85 25.00
N ALA A 71 -6.74 22.10 24.63
CA ALA A 71 -5.78 22.42 23.57
C ALA A 71 -4.34 22.01 23.93
N ILE A 72 -3.97 22.13 25.21
CA ILE A 72 -2.76 21.51 25.77
C ILE A 72 -3.11 20.17 26.41
N TYR A 73 -2.51 19.08 25.95
CA TYR A 73 -2.90 17.74 26.36
C TYR A 73 -1.75 16.73 26.26
N ILE A 74 -1.93 15.58 26.90
CA ILE A 74 -1.13 14.37 26.69
C ILE A 74 -2.07 13.34 26.06
N PRO A 75 -1.68 12.62 24.97
CA PRO A 75 -2.61 11.74 24.27
C PRO A 75 -3.25 10.66 25.15
N PHE A 76 -2.48 10.13 26.10
CA PHE A 76 -2.96 9.20 27.12
C PHE A 76 -1.99 9.16 28.31
N PRO A 77 -2.40 8.68 29.49
CA PRO A 77 -1.60 8.79 30.71
C PRO A 77 -0.21 8.15 30.64
N GLN A 78 -0.05 7.06 29.89
CA GLN A 78 1.22 6.34 29.74
C GLN A 78 1.98 6.72 28.44
N ALA A 79 1.65 7.86 27.83
CA ALA A 79 2.30 8.30 26.60
C ALA A 79 3.82 8.53 26.80
N ILE A 80 4.59 8.25 25.73
CA ILE A 80 6.04 8.42 25.69
C ILE A 80 6.41 9.27 24.47
N PRO A 81 7.18 10.37 24.64
CA PRO A 81 7.65 10.93 25.91
C PRO A 81 6.50 11.41 26.80
N SER A 82 6.72 11.38 28.12
CA SER A 82 5.76 11.89 29.10
C SER A 82 5.87 13.41 29.15
N ALA A 83 5.32 14.06 28.11
CA ALA A 83 5.34 15.51 27.94
C ALA A 83 4.07 15.96 27.21
N TYR A 84 3.58 17.14 27.60
CA TYR A 84 2.42 17.77 26.98
C TYR A 84 2.71 18.25 25.56
N ILE A 85 1.65 18.46 24.79
CA ILE A 85 1.65 19.10 23.47
C ILE A 85 0.53 20.13 23.40
N ILE A 86 0.74 21.22 22.67
CA ILE A 86 -0.31 22.21 22.37
C ILE A 86 -0.75 22.03 20.92
N ASN A 87 -2.03 21.79 20.68
CA ASN A 87 -2.63 21.90 19.36
C ASN A 87 -2.94 23.38 19.07
N MET A 88 -2.11 24.01 18.23
CA MET A 88 -2.26 25.44 17.91
C MET A 88 -3.44 25.74 17.00
N GLU A 89 -3.98 24.78 16.27
CA GLU A 89 -5.20 24.98 15.46
C GLU A 89 -6.44 25.23 16.35
N GLU A 90 -6.40 24.76 17.59
CA GLU A 90 -7.47 24.89 18.58
C GLU A 90 -7.17 25.91 19.68
N CYS A 91 -5.92 26.37 19.77
CA CYS A 91 -5.45 27.22 20.84
C CYS A 91 -5.90 28.68 20.64
N LEU A 92 -6.55 29.26 21.65
CA LEU A 92 -6.92 30.68 21.66
C LEU A 92 -5.72 31.62 21.82
N GLY A 93 -4.55 31.09 22.14
CA GLY A 93 -3.29 31.84 22.22
C GLY A 93 -2.62 32.08 20.86
N TYR A 94 -3.22 31.67 19.75
CA TYR A 94 -2.61 31.86 18.42
C TYR A 94 -2.92 33.24 17.82
N THR A 95 -1.85 33.98 17.55
CA THR A 95 -1.73 35.26 16.81
C THR A 95 -3.03 36.01 16.49
N PRO A 96 -3.41 37.05 17.26
CA PRO A 96 -2.75 37.55 18.48
C PRO A 96 -3.00 36.65 19.70
N ILE A 97 -2.04 36.61 20.64
CA ILE A 97 -2.19 35.83 21.89
C ILE A 97 -3.36 36.41 22.70
N ALA A 98 -4.53 35.77 22.62
CA ALA A 98 -5.68 36.14 23.43
C ALA A 98 -5.68 35.42 24.80
N CYS A 99 -4.85 34.40 25.00
CA CYS A 99 -4.81 33.58 26.21
C CYS A 99 -3.41 33.00 26.49
N GLY A 100 -2.89 33.20 27.72
CA GLY A 100 -1.60 32.68 28.21
C GLY A 100 -1.68 31.85 29.51
N LYS A 101 -2.89 31.44 29.92
CA LYS A 101 -3.14 30.80 31.23
C LYS A 101 -2.31 29.54 31.51
N CYS A 102 -2.07 28.72 30.50
CA CYS A 102 -1.25 27.51 30.65
C CYS A 102 0.22 27.85 30.96
N LEU A 103 0.75 28.94 30.40
CA LEU A 103 2.09 29.44 30.68
C LEU A 103 2.19 29.98 32.10
N GLU A 104 1.19 30.73 32.56
CA GLU A 104 1.10 31.25 33.94
C GLU A 104 1.03 30.12 34.98
N ALA A 105 0.29 29.05 34.69
CA ALA A 105 0.15 27.87 35.55
C ALA A 105 1.38 26.93 35.51
N CYS A 106 2.35 27.15 34.62
CA CYS A 106 3.50 26.28 34.46
C CYS A 106 4.68 26.76 35.31
N ASP A 107 4.88 26.15 36.49
CA ASP A 107 6.00 26.48 37.39
C ASP A 107 7.38 26.35 36.73
N LYS A 108 7.55 25.34 35.87
CA LYS A 108 8.80 25.08 35.14
C LYS A 108 9.02 26.02 33.96
N LYS A 109 7.99 26.78 33.56
CA LYS A 109 8.01 27.68 32.39
C LYS A 109 8.52 26.98 31.12
N CYS A 110 8.12 25.72 30.92
CA CYS A 110 8.55 24.92 29.77
C CYS A 110 7.63 25.06 28.55
N ILE A 111 6.62 25.94 28.60
CA ILE A 111 5.74 26.23 27.46
C ILE A 111 6.35 27.39 26.66
N ASP A 112 6.48 27.17 25.35
CA ASP A 112 7.05 28.14 24.42
C ASP A 112 6.19 28.24 23.16
N PHE A 113 5.46 29.34 23.01
CA PHE A 113 4.59 29.60 21.86
C PHE A 113 5.37 30.01 20.61
N ASP A 114 6.61 30.45 20.75
CA ASP A 114 7.48 30.84 19.64
C ASP A 114 8.24 29.64 19.06
N MET A 115 8.13 28.46 19.70
CA MET A 115 8.73 27.21 19.24
C MET A 115 8.34 26.93 17.77
N GLN A 116 9.36 26.76 16.93
CA GLN A 116 9.18 26.47 15.50
C GLN A 116 9.41 24.99 15.19
N ASP A 117 8.78 24.53 14.12
CA ASP A 117 9.08 23.24 13.51
C ASP A 117 10.59 23.14 13.20
N GLN A 118 11.17 21.98 13.45
CA GLN A 118 12.56 21.69 13.14
C GLN A 118 12.63 20.70 11.99
N VAL A 119 13.43 21.01 10.98
CA VAL A 119 13.71 20.09 9.87
C VAL A 119 15.09 19.49 10.08
N VAL A 120 15.15 18.17 10.14
CA VAL A 120 16.39 17.40 10.34
C VAL A 120 16.58 16.49 9.13
N ASP A 121 17.77 16.52 8.54
CA ASP A 121 18.18 15.60 7.49
C ASP A 121 19.07 14.51 8.12
N ILE A 122 18.69 13.24 7.97
CA ILE A 122 19.45 12.08 8.47
C ILE A 122 19.83 11.14 7.33
N GLU A 123 20.97 10.46 7.48
CA GLU A 123 21.40 9.40 6.55
C GLU A 123 21.12 8.03 7.16
N VAL A 124 20.44 7.15 6.42
CA VAL A 124 20.07 5.80 6.88
C VAL A 124 20.34 4.76 5.80
N GLY A 125 20.75 3.56 6.22
CA GLY A 125 21.03 2.46 5.28
C GLY A 125 19.80 1.62 4.90
N ALA A 126 18.78 1.59 5.76
CA ALA A 126 17.55 0.82 5.57
C ALA A 126 16.36 1.55 6.20
N ILE A 127 15.16 1.28 5.67
CA ILE A 127 13.90 1.89 6.12
C ILE A 127 12.90 0.77 6.42
N VAL A 128 12.28 0.80 7.59
CA VAL A 128 11.18 -0.12 7.94
C VAL A 128 9.89 0.68 8.05
N VAL A 129 8.91 0.35 7.21
CA VAL A 129 7.59 0.98 7.19
C VAL A 129 6.67 0.19 8.11
N ALA A 130 6.39 0.80 9.27
CA ALA A 130 5.50 0.27 10.30
C ALA A 130 4.37 1.25 10.63
N THR A 131 3.81 1.91 9.61
CA THR A 131 2.81 2.98 9.76
C THR A 131 1.43 2.50 10.19
N GLY A 132 1.23 1.19 10.35
CA GLY A 132 -0.04 0.61 10.79
C GLY A 132 -1.15 0.75 9.75
N LEU A 133 -2.35 1.00 10.25
CA LEU A 133 -3.63 0.96 9.54
C LEU A 133 -4.56 2.06 10.04
N ASP A 134 -5.72 2.17 9.42
CA ASP A 134 -6.89 2.89 9.96
C ASP A 134 -8.07 1.91 10.13
N VAL A 135 -9.14 2.36 10.78
CA VAL A 135 -10.32 1.53 11.09
C VAL A 135 -11.46 1.93 10.16
N TYR A 136 -12.24 0.95 9.71
CA TYR A 136 -13.39 1.19 8.84
C TYR A 136 -14.48 2.02 9.55
N ASP A 137 -14.98 3.05 8.89
CA ASP A 137 -16.14 3.84 9.32
C ASP A 137 -17.44 3.14 8.88
N PRO A 138 -18.30 2.69 9.82
CA PRO A 138 -19.54 2.00 9.49
C PRO A 138 -20.71 2.94 9.14
N ALA A 139 -20.51 4.26 9.06
CA ALA A 139 -21.57 5.20 8.66
C ALA A 139 -22.30 4.83 7.36
N PRO A 140 -21.67 4.27 6.30
CA PRO A 140 -22.37 3.84 5.09
C PRO A 140 -23.30 2.62 5.26
N LEU A 141 -23.27 1.95 6.41
CA LEU A 141 -24.11 0.79 6.74
C LEU A 141 -25.32 1.21 7.56
N ASP A 142 -26.20 2.01 6.93
CA ASP A 142 -27.40 2.59 7.56
C ASP A 142 -28.28 1.53 8.25
N GLU A 143 -28.30 0.30 7.74
CA GLU A 143 -29.08 -0.80 8.32
C GLU A 143 -28.68 -1.13 9.77
N TYR A 144 -27.46 -0.80 10.19
CA TYR A 144 -26.98 -0.99 11.55
C TYR A 144 -27.24 0.20 12.46
N GLY A 145 -27.59 1.36 11.90
CA GLY A 145 -28.01 2.52 12.67
C GLY A 145 -26.91 3.23 13.47
N TYR A 146 -25.63 3.05 13.11
CA TYR A 146 -24.49 3.68 13.80
C TYR A 146 -24.60 5.21 13.91
N THR A 147 -25.07 5.87 12.85
CA THR A 147 -25.24 7.34 12.81
C THR A 147 -26.53 7.82 13.47
N ARG A 148 -27.42 6.90 13.87
CA ARG A 148 -28.79 7.19 14.33
C ARG A 148 -29.00 6.87 15.80
N TYR A 149 -28.42 5.78 16.30
CA TYR A 149 -28.69 5.25 17.62
C TYR A 149 -27.44 5.31 18.50
N GLU A 150 -27.53 5.99 19.64
CA GLU A 150 -26.40 6.20 20.56
C GLU A 150 -25.87 4.88 21.16
N ASN A 151 -26.73 3.86 21.27
CA ASN A 151 -26.38 2.54 21.80
C ASN A 151 -25.80 1.58 20.72
N VAL A 152 -25.56 2.07 19.50
CA VAL A 152 -24.78 1.34 18.48
C VAL A 152 -23.39 1.95 18.41
N ILE A 153 -22.39 1.20 18.87
CA ILE A 153 -21.00 1.65 18.93
C ILE A 153 -20.09 0.73 18.11
N THR A 154 -18.91 1.19 17.74
CA THR A 154 -17.87 0.38 17.11
C THR A 154 -17.08 -0.43 18.15
N SER A 155 -16.37 -1.45 17.70
CA SER A 155 -15.47 -2.21 18.59
C SER A 155 -14.35 -1.34 19.15
N LEU A 156 -13.87 -0.32 18.44
CA LEU A 156 -12.83 0.57 18.96
C LEU A 156 -13.37 1.51 20.04
N GLU A 157 -14.59 2.00 19.86
CA GLU A 157 -15.34 2.76 20.86
C GLU A 157 -15.58 1.93 22.12
N PHE A 158 -16.01 0.68 21.96
CA PHE A 158 -16.18 -0.25 23.08
C PHE A 158 -14.87 -0.46 23.87
N GLU A 159 -13.73 -0.63 23.18
CA GLU A 159 -12.42 -0.75 23.80
C GLU A 159 -12.06 0.49 24.63
N ARG A 160 -12.43 1.70 24.18
CA ARG A 160 -12.22 2.92 24.96
C ARG A 160 -13.09 2.93 26.20
N LEU A 161 -14.37 2.59 26.10
CA LEU A 161 -15.31 2.55 27.23
C LEU A 161 -14.91 1.50 28.28
N ILE A 162 -14.53 0.29 27.88
CA ILE A 162 -14.20 -0.77 28.85
C ILE A 162 -12.77 -0.64 29.43
N CYS A 163 -11.93 0.25 28.88
CA CYS A 163 -10.59 0.48 29.37
C CYS A 163 -10.60 1.23 30.71
N ALA A 164 -9.81 0.76 31.68
CA ALA A 164 -9.67 1.42 32.99
C ALA A 164 -9.13 2.86 32.90
N GLY A 165 -8.28 3.15 31.91
CA GLY A 165 -7.83 4.53 31.59
C GLY A 165 -8.71 5.23 30.55
N GLY A 166 -9.89 4.68 30.28
CA GLY A 166 -10.89 5.19 29.38
C GLY A 166 -11.75 6.31 30.00
N PRO A 167 -12.71 6.84 29.24
CA PRO A 167 -13.54 7.98 29.65
C PRO A 167 -14.56 7.59 30.74
N THR A 168 -14.83 6.29 30.91
CA THR A 168 -15.77 5.73 31.89
C THR A 168 -15.05 4.91 32.96
N GLU A 169 -13.72 5.05 33.09
CA GLU A 169 -12.91 4.35 34.09
C GLU A 169 -13.07 2.81 34.07
N GLY A 170 -13.40 2.25 32.90
CA GLY A 170 -13.65 0.83 32.69
C GLY A 170 -15.03 0.35 33.15
N HIS A 171 -15.94 1.26 33.49
CA HIS A 171 -17.32 0.93 33.79
C HIS A 171 -18.09 0.58 32.52
N PHE A 172 -18.78 -0.56 32.55
CA PHE A 172 -19.58 -1.04 31.42
C PHE A 172 -20.92 -0.32 31.41
N ILE A 173 -21.02 0.72 30.60
CA ILE A 173 -22.18 1.61 30.50
C ILE A 173 -22.73 1.67 29.07
N ARG A 174 -24.01 2.04 28.96
CA ARG A 174 -24.66 2.47 27.73
C ARG A 174 -24.37 3.95 27.49
N PRO A 175 -23.99 4.35 26.26
CA PRO A 175 -23.75 5.77 25.95
C PRO A 175 -24.96 6.67 26.19
N SER A 176 -26.18 6.19 25.93
CA SER A 176 -27.37 7.05 25.95
C SER A 176 -27.81 7.52 27.33
N ASP A 177 -27.66 6.67 28.35
CA ASP A 177 -28.22 6.90 29.69
C ASP A 177 -27.23 6.62 30.83
N GLY A 178 -26.03 6.12 30.52
CA GLY A 178 -25.02 5.72 31.51
C GLY A 178 -25.39 4.47 32.30
N ALA A 179 -26.52 3.82 32.00
CA ALA A 179 -26.95 2.61 32.70
C ALA A 179 -26.10 1.41 32.27
N ARG A 180 -25.97 0.42 33.14
CA ARG A 180 -25.24 -0.81 32.82
C ARG A 180 -26.03 -1.69 31.84
N PRO A 181 -25.51 -2.01 30.65
CA PRO A 181 -26.16 -2.96 29.74
C PRO A 181 -26.17 -4.37 30.34
N ARG A 182 -27.34 -5.04 30.30
CA ARG A 182 -27.47 -6.45 30.66
C ARG A 182 -27.41 -7.36 29.45
N ARG A 183 -27.86 -6.89 28.29
CA ARG A 183 -27.90 -7.62 27.01
C ARG A 183 -27.05 -6.89 25.98
N ILE A 184 -26.02 -7.54 25.46
CA ILE A 184 -25.10 -6.97 24.46
C ILE A 184 -25.02 -7.87 23.22
N GLY A 185 -25.01 -7.25 22.04
CA GLY A 185 -24.80 -7.92 20.77
C GLY A 185 -23.51 -7.48 20.08
N PHE A 186 -22.78 -8.43 19.48
CA PHE A 186 -21.64 -8.13 18.61
C PHE A 186 -21.96 -8.51 17.18
N ILE A 187 -21.85 -7.58 16.24
CA ILE A 187 -22.03 -7.83 14.80
C ILE A 187 -20.66 -7.99 14.15
N GLN A 188 -20.37 -9.18 13.61
CA GLN A 188 -19.10 -9.46 12.94
C GLN A 188 -19.05 -8.93 11.50
N CYS A 189 -17.82 -8.84 10.96
CA CYS A 189 -17.55 -8.54 9.55
C CYS A 189 -18.06 -7.15 9.10
N VAL A 190 -18.20 -6.19 10.00
CA VAL A 190 -18.64 -4.83 9.62
C VAL A 190 -17.54 -4.16 8.81
N GLY A 191 -17.81 -3.84 7.54
CA GLY A 191 -16.82 -3.29 6.61
C GLY A 191 -15.82 -4.32 6.04
N SER A 192 -16.06 -5.62 6.22
CA SER A 192 -15.17 -6.69 5.72
C SER A 192 -15.95 -7.83 5.11
N ARG A 193 -15.33 -8.58 4.19
CA ARG A 193 -15.96 -9.68 3.45
C ARG A 193 -17.22 -9.26 2.68
N CYS A 194 -17.21 -8.05 2.15
CA CYS A 194 -18.25 -7.53 1.25
C CYS A 194 -18.10 -8.13 -0.16
N ALA A 195 -19.20 -8.22 -0.91
CA ALA A 195 -19.19 -8.80 -2.26
C ALA A 195 -18.30 -8.00 -3.24
N SER A 196 -18.19 -6.69 -3.03
CA SER A 196 -17.29 -5.80 -3.75
C SER A 196 -16.64 -4.82 -2.76
N SER A 197 -15.40 -4.43 -3.05
CA SER A 197 -14.74 -3.35 -2.31
C SER A 197 -15.31 -2.00 -2.72
N GLY A 198 -15.65 -1.16 -1.73
CA GLY A 198 -16.24 0.16 -1.95
C GLY A 198 -16.62 0.83 -0.63
N GLU A 199 -17.58 1.75 -0.70
CA GLU A 199 -18.03 2.52 0.47
C GLU A 199 -18.62 1.64 1.58
N ARG A 200 -19.23 0.50 1.24
CA ARG A 200 -19.82 -0.43 2.22
C ARG A 200 -18.81 -1.37 2.90
N GLY A 201 -17.54 -1.34 2.48
CA GLY A 201 -16.50 -2.19 3.04
C GLY A 201 -15.63 -2.87 1.98
N GLN A 202 -14.88 -3.87 2.42
CA GLN A 202 -13.81 -4.50 1.64
C GLN A 202 -14.07 -5.99 1.43
N SER A 203 -13.57 -6.55 0.31
CA SER A 203 -13.74 -7.97 -0.01
C SER A 203 -12.92 -8.92 0.87
N TYR A 204 -11.84 -8.43 1.48
CA TYR A 204 -10.98 -9.22 2.35
C TYR A 204 -11.51 -9.33 3.78
N CYS A 205 -10.87 -10.21 4.56
CA CYS A 205 -11.12 -10.37 5.99
C CYS A 205 -10.10 -9.56 6.80
N SER A 206 -10.58 -8.82 7.80
CA SER A 206 -9.74 -8.01 8.67
C SER A 206 -8.98 -8.77 9.77
N ASN A 207 -8.97 -10.11 9.72
CA ASN A 207 -8.18 -11.02 10.58
C ASN A 207 -8.59 -11.01 12.08
N VAL A 208 -8.64 -9.86 12.74
CA VAL A 208 -8.67 -9.71 14.21
C VAL A 208 -10.07 -9.61 14.82
N CYS A 209 -11.09 -9.20 14.06
CA CYS A 209 -12.42 -8.82 14.59
C CYS A 209 -13.07 -9.92 15.43
N CYS A 210 -13.02 -11.18 14.98
CA CYS A 210 -13.59 -12.30 15.72
C CYS A 210 -12.91 -12.52 17.07
N MET A 211 -11.58 -12.41 17.11
CA MET A 211 -10.82 -12.65 18.35
C MET A 211 -10.92 -11.49 19.32
N ASN A 212 -11.02 -10.26 18.85
CA ASN A 212 -11.33 -9.10 19.70
C ASN A 212 -12.69 -9.31 20.38
N THR A 213 -13.71 -9.75 19.64
CA THR A 213 -15.03 -10.06 20.22
C THR A 213 -14.98 -11.18 21.25
N VAL A 214 -14.24 -12.26 20.99
CA VAL A 214 -14.05 -13.35 21.97
C VAL A 214 -13.39 -12.82 23.24
N LYS A 215 -12.34 -12.01 23.09
CA LYS A 215 -11.63 -11.36 24.20
C LYS A 215 -12.56 -10.44 25.01
N ASP A 216 -13.32 -9.58 24.34
CA ASP A 216 -14.29 -8.67 24.97
C ASP A 216 -15.39 -9.44 25.69
N SER A 217 -15.90 -10.51 25.09
CA SER A 217 -16.95 -11.34 25.68
C SER A 217 -16.48 -12.03 26.96
N LEU A 218 -15.24 -12.54 26.97
CA LEU A 218 -14.62 -13.14 28.15
C LEU A 218 -14.37 -12.09 29.24
N LEU A 219 -13.85 -10.91 28.88
CA LEU A 219 -13.64 -9.81 29.81
C LEU A 219 -14.96 -9.40 30.49
N LEU A 220 -16.03 -9.24 29.70
CA LEU A 220 -17.35 -8.95 30.24
C LEU A 220 -17.85 -10.07 31.15
N LYS A 221 -17.67 -11.35 30.79
CA LYS A 221 -18.09 -12.45 31.67
C LYS A 221 -17.29 -12.55 32.97
N ASP A 222 -16.01 -12.16 32.96
CA ASP A 222 -15.16 -12.17 34.15
C ASP A 222 -15.56 -11.02 35.13
N HIS A 223 -15.88 -9.83 34.63
CA HIS A 223 -16.26 -8.67 35.46
C HIS A 223 -17.77 -8.54 35.74
N TYR A 224 -18.59 -9.04 34.81
CA TYR A 224 -20.05 -8.87 34.74
C TYR A 224 -20.72 -10.20 34.34
N PRO A 225 -20.70 -11.24 35.20
CA PRO A 225 -21.08 -12.62 34.82
C PRO A 225 -22.53 -12.77 34.35
N ASP A 226 -23.43 -11.92 34.86
CA ASP A 226 -24.86 -11.87 34.56
C ASP A 226 -25.18 -11.23 33.18
N THR A 227 -24.19 -10.63 32.51
CA THR A 227 -24.40 -10.03 31.17
C THR A 227 -24.67 -11.11 30.13
N GLU A 228 -25.78 -10.99 29.40
CA GLU A 228 -26.13 -11.82 28.26
C GLU A 228 -25.44 -11.32 26.99
N ILE A 229 -24.63 -12.16 26.37
CA ILE A 229 -23.83 -11.80 25.19
C ILE A 229 -24.27 -12.65 24.01
N THR A 230 -24.60 -12.00 22.89
CA THR A 230 -24.91 -12.65 21.61
C THR A 230 -23.96 -12.16 20.51
N VAL A 231 -23.28 -13.07 19.82
CA VAL A 231 -22.39 -12.77 18.70
C VAL A 231 -23.04 -13.21 17.39
N PHE A 232 -23.26 -12.27 16.47
CA PHE A 232 -23.82 -12.47 15.14
C PHE A 232 -22.70 -12.58 14.12
N TYR A 233 -22.57 -13.75 13.47
CA TYR A 233 -21.39 -14.07 12.67
C TYR A 233 -21.69 -14.90 11.42
N LEU A 234 -20.75 -14.89 10.47
CA LEU A 234 -20.75 -15.82 9.32
C LEU A 234 -19.89 -17.06 9.62
N ASP A 235 -18.62 -16.83 9.93
CA ASP A 235 -17.64 -17.84 10.35
C ASP A 235 -16.80 -17.27 11.50
N ILE A 236 -16.54 -18.08 12.54
CA ILE A 236 -15.59 -17.71 13.59
C ILE A 236 -14.19 -18.10 13.12
N ARG A 237 -13.31 -17.09 12.99
CA ARG A 237 -11.94 -17.26 12.52
C ARG A 237 -10.96 -17.21 13.70
N ALA A 238 -11.00 -18.24 14.54
CA ALA A 238 -10.11 -18.40 15.69
C ALA A 238 -8.80 -19.13 15.32
N PHE A 239 -8.10 -18.65 14.28
CA PHE A 239 -6.86 -19.27 13.80
C PHE A 239 -5.64 -18.73 14.56
N GLY A 240 -4.79 -19.62 15.05
CA GLY A 240 -3.64 -19.26 15.87
C GLY A 240 -3.50 -20.16 17.08
N LYS A 241 -2.34 -20.11 17.74
CA LYS A 241 -2.08 -20.96 18.91
C LYS A 241 -2.97 -20.50 20.08
N GLY A 242 -3.89 -21.36 20.51
CA GLY A 242 -4.79 -21.14 21.65
C GLY A 242 -6.06 -20.32 21.34
N PHE A 243 -6.25 -19.85 20.11
CA PHE A 243 -7.42 -19.04 19.77
C PHE A 243 -8.72 -19.85 19.77
N GLU A 244 -8.67 -21.07 19.24
CA GLU A 244 -9.80 -22.00 19.31
C GLU A 244 -10.17 -22.37 20.76
N ASP A 245 -9.17 -22.49 21.65
CA ASP A 245 -9.44 -22.77 23.07
C ASP A 245 -10.10 -21.56 23.77
N LEU A 246 -9.70 -20.33 23.43
CA LEU A 246 -10.38 -19.11 23.91
C LEU A 246 -11.82 -19.03 23.40
N TYR A 247 -12.04 -19.35 22.12
CA TYR A 247 -13.39 -19.41 21.56
C TYR A 247 -14.24 -20.46 22.28
N ARG A 248 -13.73 -21.68 22.51
CA ARG A 248 -14.43 -22.71 23.30
C ARG A 248 -14.74 -22.24 24.72
N ARG A 249 -13.76 -21.63 25.43
CA ARG A 249 -13.98 -21.05 26.76
C ARG A 249 -15.10 -20.02 26.76
N SER A 250 -15.18 -19.15 25.74
CA SER A 250 -16.24 -18.15 25.65
C SER A 250 -17.64 -18.78 25.56
N LYS A 251 -17.77 -19.93 24.87
CA LYS A 251 -19.03 -20.69 24.81
C LYS A 251 -19.36 -21.35 26.14
N GLU A 252 -18.36 -21.90 26.83
CA GLU A 252 -18.52 -22.55 28.14
C GLU A 252 -19.04 -21.59 29.20
N VAL A 253 -18.64 -20.32 29.16
CA VAL A 253 -19.15 -19.26 30.05
C VAL A 253 -20.50 -18.65 29.59
N GLY A 254 -21.13 -19.25 28.57
CA GLY A 254 -22.51 -18.93 28.17
C GLY A 254 -22.67 -17.85 27.09
N VAL A 255 -21.61 -17.50 26.35
CA VAL A 255 -21.74 -16.59 25.19
C VAL A 255 -22.50 -17.30 24.07
N ARG A 256 -23.56 -16.67 23.55
CA ARG A 256 -24.38 -17.21 22.45
C ARG A 256 -23.79 -16.80 21.11
N TYR A 257 -23.68 -17.75 20.18
CA TYR A 257 -23.20 -17.52 18.82
C TYR A 257 -24.30 -17.83 17.82
N VAL A 258 -24.78 -16.82 17.11
CA VAL A 258 -25.85 -16.92 16.11
C VAL A 258 -25.25 -16.78 14.72
N ARG A 259 -25.39 -17.82 13.90
CA ARG A 259 -24.85 -17.81 12.54
C ARG A 259 -25.80 -17.09 11.57
N GLY A 260 -25.56 -15.80 11.40
CA GLY A 260 -26.30 -14.89 10.54
C GLY A 260 -25.92 -13.46 10.90
N LEU A 261 -25.83 -12.58 9.90
CA LEU A 261 -25.69 -11.14 10.15
C LEU A 261 -27.09 -10.52 10.22
N PRO A 262 -27.34 -9.54 11.12
CA PRO A 262 -28.62 -8.85 11.17
C PRO A 262 -28.91 -8.15 9.85
N GLY A 263 -30.16 -8.20 9.40
CA GLY A 263 -30.60 -7.45 8.20
C GLY A 263 -30.95 -5.99 8.52
N GLU A 264 -31.37 -5.73 9.75
CA GLU A 264 -31.74 -4.40 10.23
C GLU A 264 -31.61 -4.31 11.76
N VAL A 265 -31.24 -3.13 12.25
CA VAL A 265 -31.30 -2.69 13.65
C VAL A 265 -32.36 -1.60 13.78
N VAL A 266 -33.29 -1.78 14.72
CA VAL A 266 -34.33 -0.79 15.04
C VAL A 266 -34.27 -0.46 16.52
N GLU A 267 -34.25 0.82 16.87
CA GLU A 267 -34.33 1.28 18.26
C GLU A 267 -35.79 1.37 18.72
N ASP A 268 -36.07 0.97 19.96
CA ASP A 268 -37.30 1.29 20.67
C ASP A 268 -37.18 2.70 21.30
N PRO A 269 -37.93 3.70 20.81
CA PRO A 269 -37.82 5.08 21.29
C PRO A 269 -38.17 5.27 22.78
N ALA A 270 -38.90 4.33 23.39
CA ALA A 270 -39.27 4.43 24.81
C ALA A 270 -38.15 3.99 25.75
N THR A 271 -37.27 3.07 25.31
CA THR A 271 -36.25 2.43 26.15
C THR A 271 -34.83 2.63 25.64
N GLY A 272 -34.66 3.09 24.40
CA GLY A 272 -33.36 3.14 23.71
C GLY A 272 -32.76 1.75 23.44
N ASN A 273 -33.53 0.67 23.64
CA ASN A 273 -33.07 -0.69 23.37
C ASN A 273 -33.10 -0.97 21.87
N LEU A 274 -32.23 -1.87 21.42
CA LEU A 274 -31.99 -2.19 20.02
C LEU A 274 -32.56 -3.56 19.68
N ILE A 275 -33.41 -3.64 18.67
CA ILE A 275 -34.04 -4.86 18.19
C ILE A 275 -33.37 -5.27 16.87
N LEU A 276 -32.68 -6.41 16.90
CA LEU A 276 -31.98 -6.98 15.75
C LEU A 276 -32.84 -8.09 15.15
N THR A 277 -33.09 -8.00 13.84
CA THR A 277 -33.73 -9.09 13.08
C THR A 277 -32.66 -9.84 12.29
N VAL A 278 -32.50 -11.13 12.59
CA VAL A 278 -31.45 -11.98 11.99
C VAL A 278 -32.03 -13.29 11.47
N GLU A 279 -31.58 -13.71 10.30
CA GLU A 279 -31.78 -15.08 9.84
C GLU A 279 -30.73 -16.00 10.49
N ASN A 280 -31.16 -16.84 11.43
CA ASN A 280 -30.28 -17.87 11.98
C ASN A 280 -30.19 -19.01 10.96
N THR A 281 -29.11 -19.01 10.16
CA THR A 281 -28.89 -19.97 9.08
C THR A 281 -28.72 -21.41 9.58
N THR A 282 -28.29 -21.60 10.83
CA THR A 282 -28.19 -22.93 11.45
C THR A 282 -29.57 -23.47 11.82
N ALA A 283 -30.42 -22.63 12.41
CA ALA A 283 -31.77 -23.01 12.83
C ALA A 283 -32.84 -22.85 11.73
N ARG A 284 -32.48 -22.22 10.59
CA ARG A 284 -33.36 -21.90 9.46
C ARG A 284 -34.63 -21.15 9.88
N ARG A 285 -34.47 -20.15 10.74
CA ARG A 285 -35.57 -19.31 11.24
C ARG A 285 -35.12 -17.88 11.41
N LEU A 286 -36.07 -16.96 11.30
CA LEU A 286 -35.89 -15.57 11.71
C LEU A 286 -35.97 -15.47 13.23
N GLU A 287 -35.00 -14.77 13.82
CA GLU A 287 -34.95 -14.48 15.24
C GLU A 287 -34.92 -12.97 15.46
N ARG A 288 -35.60 -12.52 16.51
CA ARG A 288 -35.54 -11.13 16.98
C ARG A 288 -34.84 -11.11 18.33
N HIS A 289 -33.83 -10.27 18.46
CA HIS A 289 -33.03 -10.11 19.67
C HIS A 289 -33.15 -8.67 20.15
N GLU A 290 -33.67 -8.47 21.35
CA GLU A 290 -33.70 -7.16 22.01
C GLU A 290 -32.45 -7.03 22.89
N LEU A 291 -31.69 -5.97 22.69
CA LEU A 291 -30.38 -5.73 23.28
C LEU A 291 -30.31 -4.31 23.85
N ASP A 292 -29.51 -4.14 24.89
CA ASP A 292 -29.32 -2.82 25.51
C ASP A 292 -28.14 -2.06 24.85
N LEU A 293 -27.18 -2.78 24.26
CA LEU A 293 -26.02 -2.23 23.55
C LEU A 293 -25.61 -3.13 22.37
N VAL A 294 -25.23 -2.53 21.24
CA VAL A 294 -24.73 -3.25 20.05
C VAL A 294 -23.35 -2.75 19.68
N VAL A 295 -22.42 -3.68 19.49
CA VAL A 295 -21.04 -3.42 19.09
C VAL A 295 -20.80 -3.91 17.66
N LEU A 296 -20.49 -2.97 16.78
CA LEU A 296 -20.08 -3.21 15.40
C LEU A 296 -18.61 -3.59 15.37
N SER A 297 -18.30 -4.85 15.07
CA SER A 297 -16.91 -5.33 14.97
C SER A 297 -16.33 -4.89 13.63
N VAL A 298 -15.86 -3.64 13.60
CA VAL A 298 -15.38 -2.94 12.42
C VAL A 298 -14.08 -3.52 11.88
N GLY A 299 -13.96 -3.49 10.56
CA GLY A 299 -12.78 -3.93 9.82
C GLY A 299 -11.60 -2.97 9.90
N LEU A 300 -10.48 -3.44 9.38
CA LEU A 300 -9.22 -2.72 9.25
C LEU A 300 -9.05 -2.30 7.79
N ILE A 301 -8.67 -1.04 7.57
CA ILE A 301 -8.41 -0.50 6.23
C ILE A 301 -6.96 0.01 6.13
N PRO A 302 -6.39 0.08 4.91
CA PRO A 302 -5.08 0.67 4.73
C PRO A 302 -5.08 2.12 5.18
N ARG A 303 -3.94 2.57 5.72
CA ARG A 303 -3.80 3.96 6.14
C ARG A 303 -4.13 4.93 4.99
N GLU A 304 -4.97 5.94 5.27
CA GLU A 304 -5.40 6.95 4.32
C GLU A 304 -4.25 7.85 3.87
N ASP A 305 -3.35 8.19 4.80
CA ASP A 305 -2.14 8.98 4.50
C ASP A 305 -1.21 8.22 3.55
N ARG A 306 -1.30 8.54 2.25
CA ARG A 306 -0.48 7.95 1.18
C ARG A 306 0.89 8.61 1.02
N THR A 307 1.31 9.47 1.94
CA THR A 307 2.60 10.20 1.85
C THR A 307 3.77 9.22 1.75
N ILE A 308 3.84 8.23 2.65
CA ILE A 308 4.93 7.24 2.66
C ILE A 308 4.95 6.41 1.37
N LYS A 309 3.78 6.02 0.84
CA LYS A 309 3.66 5.34 -0.46
C LYS A 309 4.39 6.11 -1.56
N ARG A 310 4.14 7.43 -1.64
CA ARG A 310 4.74 8.31 -2.65
C ARG A 310 6.23 8.51 -2.42
N LEU A 311 6.64 8.78 -1.18
CA LEU A 311 8.04 9.05 -0.84
C LEU A 311 8.97 7.86 -1.09
N LEU A 312 8.48 6.64 -0.90
CA LEU A 312 9.26 5.41 -1.05
C LEU A 312 8.93 4.64 -2.34
N ALA A 313 8.09 5.22 -3.20
CA ALA A 313 7.60 4.61 -4.45
C ALA A 313 7.07 3.17 -4.25
N LEU A 314 6.25 2.97 -3.22
CA LEU A 314 5.75 1.64 -2.84
C LEU A 314 4.51 1.25 -3.66
N SER A 315 4.48 -0.01 -4.08
CA SER A 315 3.29 -0.63 -4.68
C SER A 315 2.31 -1.07 -3.60
N THR A 316 1.04 -1.25 -3.98
CA THR A 316 -0.03 -1.72 -3.09
C THR A 316 -0.74 -2.92 -3.70
N THR A 317 -1.22 -3.84 -2.87
CA THR A 317 -2.07 -4.95 -3.30
C THR A 317 -3.44 -4.45 -3.76
N SER A 318 -4.27 -5.35 -4.33
CA SER A 318 -5.68 -5.08 -4.64
C SER A 318 -6.48 -4.61 -3.43
N ASP A 319 -6.03 -4.99 -2.23
CA ASP A 319 -6.66 -4.68 -0.94
C ASP A 319 -6.22 -3.30 -0.41
N GLY A 320 -5.28 -2.65 -1.09
CA GLY A 320 -4.82 -1.29 -0.83
C GLY A 320 -3.71 -1.16 0.23
N PHE A 321 -3.30 -2.26 0.85
CA PHE A 321 -2.12 -2.36 1.73
C PHE A 321 -0.82 -2.44 0.91
N TYR A 322 0.34 -2.29 1.56
CA TYR A 322 1.62 -2.35 0.84
C TYR A 322 1.93 -3.75 0.31
N LEU A 323 2.38 -3.81 -0.95
CA LEU A 323 2.75 -5.05 -1.62
C LEU A 323 4.17 -5.48 -1.23
N GLU A 324 4.27 -6.64 -0.61
CA GLU A 324 5.53 -7.33 -0.34
C GLU A 324 6.18 -7.88 -1.61
N SER A 325 7.50 -8.11 -1.57
CA SER A 325 8.26 -8.59 -2.72
C SER A 325 7.81 -9.97 -3.19
N HIS A 326 7.48 -10.85 -2.24
CA HIS A 326 6.94 -12.17 -2.52
C HIS A 326 6.26 -12.74 -1.26
N PRO A 327 4.99 -13.22 -1.34
CA PRO A 327 4.19 -13.62 -0.17
C PRO A 327 4.85 -14.66 0.75
N LYS A 328 5.64 -15.57 0.18
CA LYS A 328 6.33 -16.66 0.91
C LYS A 328 7.83 -16.44 1.15
N LEU A 329 8.57 -16.06 0.11
CA LEU A 329 10.04 -15.99 0.14
C LEU A 329 10.57 -14.70 0.77
N LYS A 330 9.81 -13.60 0.63
CA LYS A 330 10.21 -12.27 1.08
C LYS A 330 9.00 -11.48 1.62
N PRO A 331 8.34 -11.98 2.68
CA PRO A 331 7.07 -11.44 3.19
C PRO A 331 7.20 -10.09 3.91
N VAL A 332 8.43 -9.63 4.16
CA VAL A 332 8.69 -8.35 4.85
C VAL A 332 9.54 -7.39 4.02
N ASP A 333 9.98 -7.81 2.83
CA ASP A 333 10.80 -6.96 1.96
C ASP A 333 9.87 -6.22 1.00
N ALA A 334 10.04 -4.91 0.85
CA ALA A 334 9.41 -4.18 -0.25
C ALA A 334 10.13 -4.48 -1.57
N PRO A 335 9.46 -4.37 -2.73
CA PRO A 335 10.12 -4.44 -4.03
C PRO A 335 11.29 -3.43 -4.15
N THR A 336 11.13 -2.25 -3.53
CA THR A 336 12.20 -1.27 -3.36
C THR A 336 13.25 -1.79 -2.38
N ARG A 337 14.46 -2.07 -2.88
CA ARG A 337 15.57 -2.60 -2.07
C ARG A 337 15.90 -1.67 -0.90
N GLY A 338 16.14 -2.26 0.27
CA GLY A 338 16.46 -1.53 1.50
C GLY A 338 15.24 -1.01 2.26
N VAL A 339 14.04 -1.20 1.72
CA VAL A 339 12.77 -0.90 2.38
C VAL A 339 12.08 -2.19 2.80
N PHE A 340 11.53 -2.22 4.01
CA PHE A 340 10.88 -3.37 4.62
C PHE A 340 9.54 -3.00 5.25
N PHE A 341 8.68 -3.97 5.50
CA PHE A 341 7.37 -3.79 6.14
C PHE A 341 7.30 -4.49 7.49
N ALA A 342 6.56 -3.88 8.41
CA ALA A 342 6.20 -4.50 9.67
C ALA A 342 4.79 -4.11 10.13
N GLY A 343 4.06 -5.08 10.67
CA GLY A 343 2.74 -4.87 11.23
C GLY A 343 1.67 -4.64 10.17
N CYS A 344 0.62 -3.92 10.55
CA CYS A 344 -0.55 -3.77 9.71
C CYS A 344 -0.39 -2.88 8.47
N ALA A 345 0.80 -2.30 8.25
CA ALA A 345 1.08 -1.56 7.03
C ALA A 345 1.02 -2.45 5.78
N GLU A 346 1.38 -3.74 5.91
CA GLU A 346 1.37 -4.71 4.80
C GLU A 346 0.06 -5.50 4.68
N ALA A 347 -0.65 -5.79 5.78
CA ALA A 347 -1.94 -6.49 5.75
C ALA A 347 -2.61 -6.49 7.14
N PRO A 348 -3.94 -6.71 7.24
CA PRO A 348 -4.62 -6.91 8.53
C PRO A 348 -4.06 -8.12 9.30
N LYS A 349 -3.56 -7.89 10.52
CA LYS A 349 -2.95 -8.93 11.36
C LYS A 349 -3.04 -8.57 12.85
N ASP A 350 -2.83 -9.56 13.71
CA ASP A 350 -2.84 -9.34 15.16
C ASP A 350 -1.49 -8.78 15.69
N ILE A 351 -1.43 -8.52 16.99
CA ILE A 351 -0.24 -7.99 17.66
C ILE A 351 0.93 -8.98 17.57
N LYS A 352 0.68 -10.28 17.74
CA LYS A 352 1.73 -11.30 17.77
C LYS A 352 2.37 -11.43 16.40
N GLU A 353 1.58 -11.49 15.35
CA GLU A 353 2.04 -11.50 13.96
C GLU A 353 2.80 -10.21 13.65
N SER A 354 2.30 -9.06 14.09
CA SER A 354 2.98 -7.77 13.92
C SER A 354 4.36 -7.72 14.58
N VAL A 355 4.48 -8.20 15.82
CA VAL A 355 5.76 -8.27 16.56
C VAL A 355 6.72 -9.27 15.90
N THR A 356 6.20 -10.40 15.42
CA THR A 356 6.98 -11.40 14.68
C THR A 356 7.52 -10.81 13.38
N GLN A 357 6.66 -10.10 12.62
CA GLN A 357 7.03 -9.44 11.37
C GLN A 357 8.04 -8.30 11.60
N ALA A 358 7.90 -7.53 12.69
CA ALA A 358 8.87 -6.51 13.06
C ALA A 358 10.27 -7.11 13.34
N SER A 359 10.32 -8.26 14.01
CA SER A 359 11.58 -8.99 14.26
C SER A 359 12.19 -9.49 12.95
N ALA A 360 11.37 -10.00 12.03
CA ALA A 360 11.82 -10.41 10.70
C ALA A 360 12.34 -9.22 9.89
N ALA A 361 11.62 -8.10 9.87
CA ALA A 361 12.03 -6.87 9.18
C ALA A 361 13.37 -6.33 9.73
N ALA A 362 13.55 -6.33 11.06
CA ALA A 362 14.81 -5.95 11.68
C ALA A 362 15.97 -6.87 11.25
N ALA A 363 15.76 -8.19 11.23
CA ALA A 363 16.76 -9.15 10.77
C ALA A 363 17.11 -8.95 9.29
N ARG A 364 16.12 -8.68 8.43
CA ARG A 364 16.33 -8.40 7.00
C ARG A 364 17.07 -7.08 6.76
N ALA A 365 16.71 -6.03 7.51
CA ALA A 365 17.42 -4.76 7.48
C ALA A 365 18.88 -4.90 7.94
N GLN A 366 19.12 -5.69 8.99
CA GLN A 366 20.47 -5.94 9.51
C GLN A 366 21.39 -6.60 8.46
N ILE A 367 20.87 -7.46 7.58
CA ILE A 367 21.67 -8.05 6.48
C ILE A 367 22.24 -6.96 5.57
N VAL A 368 21.46 -5.92 5.28
CA VAL A 368 21.90 -4.78 4.47
C VAL A 368 22.88 -3.92 5.25
N LEU A 369 22.58 -3.61 6.51
CA LEU A 369 23.38 -2.71 7.35
C LEU A 369 24.73 -3.29 7.75
N ASN A 370 24.85 -4.62 7.89
CA ASN A 370 26.10 -5.29 8.24
C ASN A 370 26.97 -5.63 7.02
N ALA A 371 26.49 -5.40 5.80
CA ALA A 371 27.25 -5.70 4.60
C ALA A 371 28.19 -4.54 4.25
N ASP A 372 29.51 -4.79 4.17
CA ASP A 372 30.47 -3.78 3.71
C ASP A 372 30.20 -3.33 2.26
N ARG A 373 29.63 -4.21 1.45
CA ARG A 373 29.28 -3.99 0.05
C ARG A 373 28.01 -4.72 -0.31
N ILE A 374 27.15 -4.05 -1.05
CA ILE A 374 25.90 -4.63 -1.55
C ILE A 374 26.12 -5.11 -2.98
N ARG A 375 25.80 -6.38 -3.24
CA ARG A 375 25.74 -6.88 -4.61
C ARG A 375 24.48 -6.35 -5.29
N VAL A 376 24.67 -5.67 -6.42
CA VAL A 376 23.60 -5.26 -7.33
C VAL A 376 23.59 -6.16 -8.55
N GLU A 377 22.41 -6.39 -9.10
CA GLU A 377 22.30 -7.12 -10.36
C GLU A 377 22.98 -6.29 -11.46
N ALA A 378 23.83 -6.92 -12.26
CA ALA A 378 24.62 -6.25 -13.29
C ALA A 378 23.79 -5.93 -14.55
N ILE A 379 22.53 -5.55 -14.38
CA ILE A 379 21.57 -5.15 -15.43
C ILE A 379 21.36 -3.64 -15.46
N THR A 380 22.31 -2.88 -14.91
CA THR A 380 22.23 -1.42 -14.76
C THR A 380 22.42 -0.69 -16.09
N ALA A 381 21.93 0.55 -16.14
CA ALA A 381 22.18 1.47 -17.24
C ALA A 381 23.61 2.03 -17.15
N VAL A 382 24.25 2.22 -18.31
CA VAL A 382 25.56 2.87 -18.46
C VAL A 382 25.42 3.95 -19.51
N VAL A 383 25.93 5.14 -19.22
CA VAL A 383 25.91 6.27 -20.15
C VAL A 383 27.23 6.34 -20.90
N ASP A 384 27.17 6.42 -22.22
CA ASP A 384 28.25 6.81 -23.10
C ASP A 384 28.32 8.35 -23.13
N GLU A 385 29.29 8.90 -22.41
CA GLU A 385 29.46 10.35 -22.27
C GLU A 385 29.70 11.04 -23.63
N ALA A 386 30.33 10.35 -24.59
CA ALA A 386 30.63 10.92 -25.90
C ALA A 386 29.37 11.15 -26.75
N LYS A 387 28.31 10.38 -26.52
CA LYS A 387 27.01 10.51 -27.20
C LYS A 387 26.00 11.33 -26.42
N CYS A 388 26.24 11.55 -25.12
CA CYS A 388 25.29 12.21 -24.25
C CYS A 388 25.26 13.73 -24.49
N THR A 389 24.09 14.27 -24.82
CA THR A 389 23.89 15.72 -25.01
C THR A 389 23.41 16.44 -23.74
N ALA A 390 23.41 15.77 -22.59
CA ALA A 390 22.91 16.29 -21.31
C ALA A 390 21.45 16.80 -21.33
N CYS A 391 20.59 16.25 -22.20
CA CYS A 391 19.20 16.72 -22.37
C CYS A 391 18.27 16.47 -21.17
N GLY A 392 18.63 15.54 -20.29
CA GLY A 392 17.91 15.24 -19.04
C GLY A 392 16.65 14.37 -19.15
N LEU A 393 16.29 13.90 -20.35
CA LEU A 393 15.11 13.03 -20.54
C LEU A 393 15.23 11.71 -19.74
N CYS A 394 16.42 11.11 -19.72
CA CYS A 394 16.68 9.87 -18.99
C CYS A 394 16.41 9.98 -17.48
N ALA A 395 16.77 11.11 -16.85
CA ALA A 395 16.50 11.35 -15.43
C ALA A 395 15.00 11.50 -15.15
N ARG A 396 14.25 12.15 -16.06
CA ARG A 396 12.79 12.33 -15.92
C ARG A 396 12.01 11.01 -15.99
N VAL A 397 12.45 10.07 -16.81
CA VAL A 397 11.77 8.77 -17.00
C VAL A 397 12.23 7.69 -16.03
N CYS A 398 13.22 7.98 -15.18
CA CYS A 398 13.75 7.01 -14.22
C CYS A 398 12.87 6.97 -12.95
N PRO A 399 12.11 5.89 -12.71
CA PRO A 399 11.24 5.82 -11.53
C PRO A 399 12.00 5.77 -10.20
N TYR A 400 13.26 5.35 -10.25
CA TYR A 400 14.13 5.20 -9.08
C TYR A 400 14.98 6.44 -8.77
N GLY A 401 14.90 7.49 -9.60
CA GLY A 401 15.78 8.66 -9.47
C GLY A 401 17.27 8.30 -9.58
N ALA A 402 17.61 7.20 -10.25
CA ALA A 402 18.96 6.65 -10.31
C ALA A 402 19.91 7.44 -11.24
N ILE A 403 19.41 8.42 -11.98
CA ILE A 403 20.18 9.15 -12.99
C ILE A 403 20.28 10.62 -12.59
N THR A 404 21.51 11.11 -12.48
CA THR A 404 21.80 12.53 -12.25
C THR A 404 22.28 13.15 -13.55
N VAL A 405 21.92 14.40 -13.81
CA VAL A 405 22.26 15.14 -15.02
C VAL A 405 22.11 16.63 -14.75
N ASP A 406 23.03 17.45 -15.27
CA ASP A 406 22.91 18.91 -15.22
C ASP A 406 22.83 19.47 -16.65
N PRO A 407 21.60 19.73 -17.15
CA PRO A 407 21.42 20.31 -18.48
C PRO A 407 21.98 21.74 -18.62
N LYS A 408 22.06 22.52 -17.53
CA LYS A 408 22.54 23.91 -17.58
C LYS A 408 24.05 23.95 -17.66
N ALA A 409 24.73 23.13 -16.85
CA ALA A 409 26.17 22.99 -16.89
C ALA A 409 26.67 22.08 -18.03
N LYS A 410 25.76 21.49 -18.82
CA LYS A 410 26.05 20.52 -19.89
C LYS A 410 26.87 19.31 -19.38
N VAL A 411 26.62 18.90 -18.15
CA VAL A 411 27.26 17.71 -17.59
C VAL A 411 26.51 16.47 -18.08
N PRO A 412 27.19 15.49 -18.70
CA PRO A 412 26.57 14.23 -19.12
C PRO A 412 25.79 13.54 -17.99
N ALA A 413 24.79 12.77 -18.37
CA ALA A 413 24.04 11.98 -17.41
C ALA A 413 24.95 10.92 -16.76
N SER A 414 24.83 10.70 -15.46
CA SER A 414 25.52 9.64 -14.73
C SER A 414 24.52 8.76 -13.98
N VAL A 415 24.79 7.46 -13.95
CA VAL A 415 23.91 6.47 -13.32
C VAL A 415 24.49 6.05 -12.00
N VAL A 416 23.71 6.19 -10.94
CA VAL A 416 23.97 5.60 -9.65
C VAL A 416 23.59 4.12 -9.72
N GLU A 417 24.58 3.25 -9.96
CA GLU A 417 24.36 1.81 -10.17
C GLU A 417 23.59 1.16 -9.01
N ALA A 418 23.84 1.61 -7.77
CA ALA A 418 23.18 1.11 -6.58
C ALA A 418 21.66 1.40 -6.53
N ALA A 419 21.21 2.45 -7.22
CA ALA A 419 19.80 2.83 -7.33
C ALA A 419 19.13 2.25 -8.59
N CYS A 420 19.91 1.86 -9.60
CA CYS A 420 19.38 1.42 -10.88
C CYS A 420 18.86 -0.03 -10.78
N ALA A 421 17.53 -0.19 -10.85
CA ALA A 421 16.92 -1.52 -10.88
C ALA A 421 16.94 -2.19 -12.28
N GLY A 422 17.44 -1.51 -13.32
CA GLY A 422 17.61 -2.13 -14.64
C GLY A 422 16.34 -2.24 -15.52
N CYS A 423 15.33 -1.38 -15.31
CA CYS A 423 14.09 -1.45 -16.10
C CYS A 423 14.27 -1.16 -17.61
N GLY A 424 15.30 -0.37 -17.97
CA GLY A 424 15.61 -0.06 -19.37
C GLY A 424 14.85 1.10 -20.01
N THR A 425 13.91 1.74 -19.30
CA THR A 425 13.12 2.87 -19.85
C THR A 425 13.99 4.04 -20.30
N CYS A 426 15.04 4.37 -19.56
CA CYS A 426 15.95 5.45 -19.93
C CYS A 426 16.71 5.19 -21.23
N ALA A 427 17.08 3.93 -21.49
CA ALA A 427 17.72 3.53 -22.75
C ALA A 427 16.75 3.67 -23.92
N ALA A 428 15.54 3.13 -23.77
CA ALA A 428 14.50 3.18 -24.80
C ALA A 428 13.96 4.59 -25.13
N GLU A 429 14.20 5.58 -24.25
CA GLU A 429 13.83 6.98 -24.50
C GLU A 429 15.04 7.82 -24.96
N CYS A 430 16.26 7.27 -24.96
CA CYS A 430 17.45 8.00 -25.33
C CYS A 430 17.57 8.16 -26.85
N ARG A 431 17.15 9.32 -27.37
CA ARG A 431 17.22 9.65 -28.81
C ARG A 431 18.63 9.72 -29.40
N PHE A 432 19.66 9.68 -28.57
CA PHE A 432 21.06 9.79 -28.98
C PHE A 432 21.80 8.44 -28.91
N GLY A 433 21.12 7.36 -28.51
CA GLY A 433 21.74 6.05 -28.31
C GLY A 433 22.89 6.08 -27.29
N ALA A 434 22.81 6.99 -26.32
CA ALA A 434 23.86 7.25 -25.34
C ALA A 434 23.75 6.37 -24.10
N ILE A 435 22.73 5.52 -23.99
CA ILE A 435 22.50 4.70 -22.79
C ILE A 435 22.42 3.24 -23.18
N ALA A 436 23.37 2.45 -22.69
CA ALA A 436 23.36 1.00 -22.84
C ALA A 436 22.87 0.33 -21.56
N MET A 437 22.00 -0.67 -21.69
CA MET A 437 21.61 -1.53 -20.57
C MET A 437 22.52 -2.76 -20.54
N ARG A 438 23.25 -2.95 -19.43
CA ARG A 438 24.05 -4.17 -19.26
C ARG A 438 23.14 -5.41 -19.30
N HIS A 439 23.61 -6.48 -19.94
CA HIS A 439 22.87 -7.76 -20.14
C HIS A 439 21.60 -7.70 -21.00
N PHE A 440 21.12 -6.50 -21.35
CA PHE A 440 19.98 -6.25 -22.23
C PHE A 440 20.30 -5.12 -23.22
N THR A 441 21.50 -5.18 -23.81
CA THR A 441 21.98 -4.17 -24.78
C THR A 441 21.13 -4.19 -26.05
N ASP A 442 21.13 -3.09 -26.81
CA ASP A 442 20.40 -3.04 -28.08
C ASP A 442 20.86 -4.15 -29.02
N GLN A 443 22.16 -4.38 -29.14
CA GLN A 443 22.74 -5.44 -29.98
C GLN A 443 22.27 -6.84 -29.58
N GLN A 444 22.19 -7.14 -28.27
CA GLN A 444 21.68 -8.43 -27.79
C GLN A 444 20.20 -8.65 -28.14
N ILE A 445 19.40 -7.58 -28.10
CA ILE A 445 17.98 -7.64 -28.44
C ILE A 445 17.81 -7.74 -29.96
N PHE A 446 18.54 -6.94 -30.74
CA PHE A 446 18.54 -7.03 -32.21
C PHE A 446 18.94 -8.41 -32.70
N ALA A 447 20.00 -9.01 -32.14
CA ALA A 447 20.40 -10.37 -32.50
C ALA A 447 19.30 -11.42 -32.21
N GLN A 448 18.58 -11.27 -31.09
CA GLN A 448 17.43 -12.14 -30.78
C GLN A 448 16.27 -11.96 -31.75
N ILE A 449 15.99 -10.71 -32.17
CA ILE A 449 14.94 -10.41 -33.15
C ILE A 449 15.30 -11.03 -34.51
N GLU A 450 16.54 -10.83 -34.95
CA GLU A 450 17.05 -11.35 -36.22
C GLU A 450 16.98 -12.87 -36.27
N GLU A 451 17.47 -13.55 -35.22
CA GLU A 451 17.39 -15.01 -35.15
C GLU A 451 15.94 -15.51 -35.05
N ALA A 452 15.10 -14.85 -34.25
CA ALA A 452 13.69 -15.20 -34.12
C ALA A 452 12.96 -15.15 -35.47
N LEU A 453 13.38 -14.26 -36.38
CA LEU A 453 12.76 -13.99 -37.68
C LEU A 453 13.58 -14.47 -38.88
N ALA A 454 14.67 -15.20 -38.68
CA ALA A 454 15.57 -15.64 -39.76
C ALA A 454 14.87 -16.55 -40.78
N GLU A 455 14.00 -17.44 -40.29
CA GLU A 455 13.23 -18.38 -41.11
C GLU A 455 11.74 -18.02 -41.10
N GLU A 456 11.11 -17.99 -42.28
CA GLU A 456 9.67 -17.77 -42.47
C GLU A 456 9.06 -16.67 -41.55
N PRO A 457 9.62 -15.43 -41.56
CA PRO A 457 9.16 -14.36 -40.68
C PRO A 457 7.66 -14.05 -40.83
N GLN A 458 7.11 -14.23 -42.04
CA GLN A 458 5.69 -14.03 -42.35
C GLN A 458 4.73 -15.00 -41.64
N GLU A 459 5.23 -16.12 -41.10
CA GLU A 459 4.43 -17.08 -40.34
C GLU A 459 4.51 -16.87 -38.83
N LYS A 460 5.33 -15.93 -38.35
CA LYS A 460 5.65 -15.77 -36.93
C LYS A 460 4.95 -14.57 -36.29
N ILE A 461 4.78 -14.61 -34.98
CA ILE A 461 4.37 -13.48 -34.15
C ILE A 461 5.53 -13.17 -33.21
N LEU A 462 6.13 -11.99 -33.34
CA LEU A 462 7.22 -11.59 -32.44
C LEU A 462 6.64 -10.99 -31.17
N VAL A 463 7.06 -11.48 -30.00
CA VAL A 463 6.53 -11.06 -28.71
C VAL A 463 7.66 -10.52 -27.83
N PHE A 464 7.63 -9.23 -27.52
CA PHE A 464 8.45 -8.65 -26.46
C PHE A 464 7.75 -8.82 -25.11
N ALA A 465 8.26 -9.74 -24.29
CA ALA A 465 7.66 -10.04 -22.99
C ALA A 465 8.52 -9.50 -21.84
N CYS A 466 7.89 -8.71 -20.96
CA CYS A 466 8.46 -8.35 -19.66
C CYS A 466 8.79 -9.60 -18.84
N ASN A 467 9.99 -9.68 -18.28
CA ASN A 467 10.52 -10.81 -17.52
C ASN A 467 9.62 -11.21 -16.35
N TRP A 468 9.08 -10.24 -15.62
CA TRP A 468 8.38 -10.50 -14.36
C TRP A 468 6.95 -11.00 -14.53
N CYS A 469 6.23 -10.46 -15.51
CA CYS A 469 4.79 -10.69 -15.66
C CYS A 469 4.51 -11.47 -16.94
N SER A 470 4.59 -10.84 -18.11
CA SER A 470 4.21 -11.46 -19.39
C SER A 470 5.01 -12.72 -19.72
N TYR A 471 6.33 -12.72 -19.49
CA TYR A 471 7.17 -13.91 -19.72
C TYR A 471 6.82 -15.05 -18.74
N ALA A 472 6.58 -14.71 -17.46
CA ALA A 472 6.13 -15.68 -16.46
C ALA A 472 4.71 -16.20 -16.76
N GLY A 473 3.82 -15.37 -17.30
CA GLY A 473 2.50 -15.78 -17.79
C GLY A 473 2.59 -16.73 -18.98
N ALA A 474 3.53 -16.48 -19.90
CA ALA A 474 3.84 -17.41 -20.99
C ALA A 474 4.35 -18.76 -20.47
N ASP A 475 5.26 -18.73 -19.48
CA ASP A 475 5.78 -19.93 -18.82
C ASP A 475 4.65 -20.69 -18.10
N LEU A 476 3.78 -19.98 -17.37
CA LEU A 476 2.60 -20.54 -16.73
C LEU A 476 1.68 -21.23 -17.74
N ALA A 477 1.43 -20.61 -18.89
CA ALA A 477 0.64 -21.22 -19.96
C ALA A 477 1.26 -22.55 -20.43
N GLY A 478 2.59 -22.59 -20.57
CA GLY A 478 3.36 -23.79 -20.91
C GLY A 478 3.24 -24.90 -19.86
N VAL A 479 3.54 -24.61 -18.59
CA VAL A 479 3.48 -25.60 -17.51
C VAL A 479 2.07 -26.07 -17.21
N SER A 480 1.06 -25.21 -17.43
CA SER A 480 -0.37 -25.57 -17.37
C SER A 480 -0.86 -26.29 -18.64
N ARG A 481 0.00 -26.52 -19.63
CA ARG A 481 -0.30 -27.22 -20.90
C ARG A 481 -1.44 -26.58 -21.70
N LEU A 482 -1.62 -25.27 -21.58
CA LEU A 482 -2.61 -24.52 -22.33
C LEU A 482 -2.20 -24.48 -23.80
N GLN A 483 -3.12 -24.84 -24.69
CA GLN A 483 -2.85 -24.88 -26.11
C GLN A 483 -2.97 -23.47 -26.72
N TYR A 484 -1.94 -23.06 -27.45
CA TYR A 484 -1.92 -21.84 -28.27
C TYR A 484 -1.01 -22.05 -29.50
N PRO A 485 -1.11 -21.21 -30.53
CA PRO A 485 -0.33 -21.35 -31.76
C PRO A 485 1.19 -21.41 -31.53
N PRO A 486 1.94 -22.33 -32.19
CA PRO A 486 3.37 -22.56 -31.93
C PRO A 486 4.31 -21.55 -32.61
N ASN A 487 3.76 -20.53 -33.26
CA ASN A 487 4.48 -19.54 -34.07
C ASN A 487 4.81 -18.24 -33.32
N ALA A 488 4.46 -18.15 -32.03
CA ALA A 488 4.94 -17.09 -31.17
C ALA A 488 6.45 -17.22 -30.91
N ARG A 489 7.21 -16.14 -31.07
CA ARG A 489 8.64 -16.07 -30.76
C ARG A 489 8.87 -14.99 -29.72
N VAL A 490 9.20 -15.43 -28.51
CA VAL A 490 9.31 -14.54 -27.35
C VAL A 490 10.74 -14.01 -27.21
N VAL A 491 10.89 -12.69 -27.30
CA VAL A 491 12.10 -11.95 -26.94
C VAL A 491 11.89 -11.38 -25.55
N ARG A 492 12.67 -11.87 -24.59
CA ARG A 492 12.54 -11.47 -23.20
C ARG A 492 13.24 -10.15 -22.95
N THR A 493 12.55 -9.20 -22.32
CA THR A 493 13.11 -7.94 -21.82
C THR A 493 12.91 -7.85 -20.31
N MET A 494 13.76 -7.13 -19.57
CA MET A 494 13.55 -6.99 -18.12
C MET A 494 12.23 -6.32 -17.78
N CYS A 495 11.84 -5.32 -18.56
CA CYS A 495 10.58 -4.62 -18.45
C CYS A 495 10.10 -4.28 -19.86
N SER A 496 8.78 -4.14 -20.05
CA SER A 496 8.24 -3.55 -21.28
C SER A 496 8.80 -2.14 -21.52
N GLY A 497 9.20 -1.43 -20.46
CA GLY A 497 9.85 -0.12 -20.55
C GLY A 497 11.12 -0.13 -21.39
N ARG A 498 11.83 -1.26 -21.48
CA ARG A 498 13.04 -1.46 -22.29
C ARG A 498 12.78 -1.54 -23.79
N VAL A 499 11.55 -1.84 -24.21
CA VAL A 499 11.22 -2.06 -25.62
C VAL A 499 11.33 -0.73 -26.37
N ASP A 500 12.42 -0.58 -27.11
CA ASP A 500 12.71 0.57 -27.96
C ASP A 500 11.82 0.58 -29.21
N GLU A 501 11.57 1.76 -29.77
CA GLU A 501 10.87 1.90 -31.05
C GLU A 501 11.64 1.16 -32.17
N ASP A 502 12.97 1.22 -32.15
CA ASP A 502 13.81 0.60 -33.17
C ASP A 502 13.72 -0.93 -33.15
N PHE A 503 13.44 -1.54 -31.99
CA PHE A 503 13.22 -2.99 -31.91
C PHE A 503 11.95 -3.42 -32.63
N VAL A 504 10.88 -2.66 -32.46
CA VAL A 504 9.59 -2.93 -33.11
C VAL A 504 9.71 -2.69 -34.61
N LEU A 505 10.35 -1.59 -35.02
CA LEU A 505 10.57 -1.29 -36.44
C LEU A 505 11.46 -2.35 -37.10
N ARG A 506 12.52 -2.81 -36.41
CA ARG A 506 13.38 -3.88 -36.92
C ARG A 506 12.63 -5.18 -37.14
N ALA A 507 11.70 -5.54 -36.24
CA ALA A 507 10.86 -6.71 -36.42
C ALA A 507 9.99 -6.63 -37.69
N PHE A 508 9.40 -5.46 -37.96
CA PHE A 508 8.65 -5.21 -39.19
C PHE A 508 9.53 -5.21 -40.45
N GLU A 509 10.73 -4.64 -40.40
CA GLU A 509 11.70 -4.69 -41.51
C GLU A 509 12.09 -6.13 -41.90
N LEU A 510 12.17 -7.01 -40.91
CA LEU A 510 12.49 -8.43 -41.11
C LEU A 510 11.28 -9.23 -41.58
N GLY A 511 10.09 -8.62 -41.64
CA GLY A 511 8.89 -9.22 -42.23
C GLY A 511 7.91 -9.83 -41.23
N ALA A 512 8.00 -9.49 -39.94
CA ALA A 512 7.00 -9.90 -38.97
C ALA A 512 5.61 -9.32 -39.34
N PRO A 513 4.56 -10.16 -39.48
CA PRO A 513 3.20 -9.69 -39.69
C PRO A 513 2.65 -8.96 -38.46
N ILE A 514 2.89 -9.50 -37.26
CA ILE A 514 2.40 -8.95 -35.99
C ILE A 514 3.55 -8.88 -34.98
N VAL A 515 3.61 -7.76 -34.24
CA VAL A 515 4.51 -7.57 -33.11
C VAL A 515 3.67 -7.29 -31.86
N LEU A 516 3.86 -8.07 -30.81
CA LEU A 516 3.26 -7.85 -29.50
C LEU A 516 4.30 -7.26 -28.55
N VAL A 517 3.96 -6.16 -27.88
CA VAL A 517 4.65 -5.70 -26.68
C VAL A 517 3.78 -6.06 -25.48
N SER A 518 4.36 -6.69 -24.46
CA SER A 518 3.59 -7.10 -23.29
C SER A 518 4.32 -6.92 -21.97
N GLY A 519 3.57 -6.46 -20.96
CA GLY A 519 4.09 -6.09 -19.66
C GLY A 519 3.14 -6.39 -18.51
N CYS A 520 3.47 -5.87 -17.32
CA CYS A 520 2.60 -5.94 -16.14
C CYS A 520 1.42 -4.97 -16.26
N HIS A 521 0.32 -5.25 -15.56
CA HIS A 521 -0.79 -4.31 -15.40
C HIS A 521 -0.34 -2.99 -14.73
N PHE A 522 -1.10 -1.92 -14.94
CA PHE A 522 -0.89 -0.68 -14.21
C PHE A 522 -1.17 -0.90 -12.71
N GLY A 523 -0.31 -0.33 -11.86
CA GLY A 523 -0.32 -0.59 -10.41
C GLY A 523 0.53 -1.79 -9.98
N ASP A 524 0.68 -2.78 -10.86
CA ASP A 524 1.43 -4.04 -10.59
C ASP A 524 2.82 -4.05 -11.24
N CYS A 525 3.31 -2.90 -11.72
CA CYS A 525 4.62 -2.85 -12.35
C CYS A 525 5.72 -3.13 -11.33
N HIS A 526 6.55 -4.14 -11.60
CA HIS A 526 7.76 -4.44 -10.81
C HIS A 526 8.82 -3.33 -10.86
N TYR A 527 8.62 -2.32 -11.71
CA TYR A 527 9.47 -1.13 -11.78
C TYR A 527 8.67 0.17 -11.62
N ILE A 528 7.75 0.18 -10.65
CA ILE A 528 6.93 1.33 -10.22
C ILE A 528 5.93 1.76 -11.30
N ASP A 529 6.38 2.52 -12.29
CA ASP A 529 5.53 3.06 -13.36
C ASP A 529 6.18 2.95 -14.75
N ALA A 530 7.24 2.14 -14.88
CA ALA A 530 7.97 1.98 -16.13
C ALA A 530 7.06 1.56 -17.32
N ASN A 531 5.99 0.81 -17.07
CA ASN A 531 5.01 0.42 -18.09
C ASN A 531 4.13 1.59 -18.58
N HIS A 532 3.94 2.66 -17.79
CA HIS A 532 3.26 3.88 -18.26
C HIS A 532 4.06 4.57 -19.38
N TRP A 533 5.39 4.53 -19.29
CA TRP A 533 6.26 5.04 -20.37
C TRP A 533 6.19 4.17 -21.62
N THR A 534 6.06 2.85 -21.47
CA THR A 534 5.79 1.95 -22.59
C THR A 534 4.49 2.33 -23.29
N GLN A 535 3.38 2.51 -22.55
CA GLN A 535 2.09 2.91 -23.13
C GLN A 535 2.25 4.19 -23.97
N ARG A 536 2.82 5.25 -23.38
CA ARG A 536 3.05 6.52 -24.09
C ARG A 536 3.93 6.37 -25.33
N ARG A 537 4.87 5.43 -25.32
CA ARG A 537 5.73 5.12 -26.49
C ARG A 537 4.93 4.41 -27.56
N MET A 538 4.16 3.39 -27.21
CA MET A 538 3.31 2.66 -28.16
C MET A 538 2.26 3.58 -28.78
N ASP A 539 1.67 4.50 -28.01
CA ASP A 539 0.76 5.54 -28.53
C ASP A 539 1.42 6.39 -29.62
N ARG A 540 2.68 6.79 -29.43
CA ARG A 540 3.46 7.49 -30.48
C ARG A 540 3.77 6.59 -31.67
N MET A 541 4.07 5.32 -31.42
CA MET A 541 4.37 4.36 -32.48
C MET A 541 3.16 4.09 -33.38
N TRP A 542 1.95 3.91 -32.84
CA TRP A 542 0.74 3.72 -33.65
C TRP A 542 0.50 4.92 -34.59
N ASN A 543 0.61 6.14 -34.07
CA ASN A 543 0.55 7.35 -34.88
C ASN A 543 1.63 7.40 -35.97
N ARG A 544 2.84 6.90 -35.66
CA ARG A 544 3.95 6.82 -36.62
C ARG A 544 3.67 5.79 -37.71
N LEU A 545 3.16 4.61 -37.35
CA LEU A 545 2.81 3.55 -38.31
C LEU A 545 1.71 4.03 -39.27
N GLU A 546 0.67 4.69 -38.75
CA GLU A 546 -0.42 5.23 -39.56
C GLU A 546 0.08 6.25 -40.59
N ARG A 547 0.97 7.17 -40.19
CA ARG A 547 1.61 8.13 -41.11
C ARG A 547 2.47 7.48 -42.19
N LEU A 548 3.03 6.30 -41.90
CA LEU A 548 3.80 5.50 -42.85
C LEU A 548 2.91 4.60 -43.73
N GLY A 549 1.58 4.64 -43.55
CA GLY A 549 0.64 3.75 -44.23
C GLY A 549 0.74 2.29 -43.79
N ILE A 550 1.43 2.02 -42.67
CA ILE A 550 1.52 0.69 -42.07
C ILE A 550 0.35 0.53 -41.11
N ARG A 551 -0.42 -0.55 -41.27
CA ARG A 551 -1.59 -0.83 -40.43
C ARG A 551 -1.24 -0.85 -38.93
N PRO A 552 -1.73 0.11 -38.12
CA PRO A 552 -1.32 0.24 -36.72
C PRO A 552 -1.67 -0.98 -35.86
N GLU A 553 -2.77 -1.68 -36.18
CA GLU A 553 -3.22 -2.90 -35.49
C GLU A 553 -2.23 -4.07 -35.61
N ARG A 554 -1.20 -3.95 -36.45
CA ARG A 554 -0.12 -4.95 -36.49
C ARG A 554 0.83 -4.84 -35.30
N LEU A 555 0.84 -3.71 -34.61
CA LEU A 555 1.51 -3.54 -33.32
C LEU A 555 0.45 -3.67 -32.21
N GLN A 556 0.62 -4.65 -31.34
CA GLN A 556 -0.29 -4.94 -30.23
C GLN A 556 0.38 -4.65 -28.89
N LEU A 557 -0.42 -4.24 -27.90
CA LEU A 557 0.04 -3.98 -26.54
C LEU A 557 -0.89 -4.65 -25.54
N GLU A 558 -0.37 -5.61 -24.77
CA GLU A 558 -1.16 -6.35 -23.79
C GLU A 558 -0.52 -6.38 -22.41
N TRP A 559 -1.34 -6.20 -21.37
CA TRP A 559 -0.91 -6.29 -19.98
C TRP A 559 -1.29 -7.66 -19.42
N ILE A 560 -0.29 -8.47 -19.11
CA ILE A 560 -0.45 -9.88 -18.70
C ILE A 560 0.39 -10.10 -17.44
N SER A 561 -0.28 -10.46 -16.34
CA SER A 561 0.32 -10.83 -15.07
C SER A 561 0.95 -12.23 -15.13
N ALA A 562 1.88 -12.51 -14.21
CA ALA A 562 2.52 -13.82 -14.06
C ALA A 562 1.52 -14.96 -13.84
N ALA A 563 0.36 -14.67 -13.22
CA ALA A 563 -0.69 -15.66 -12.95
C ALA A 563 -1.67 -15.86 -14.12
N GLU A 564 -1.56 -15.07 -15.19
CA GLU A 564 -2.54 -15.01 -16.27
C GLU A 564 -2.15 -15.87 -17.49
N GLY A 565 -1.75 -17.12 -17.26
CA GLY A 565 -1.38 -18.04 -18.36
C GLY A 565 -2.53 -18.29 -19.35
N GLN A 566 -3.77 -18.31 -18.86
CA GLN A 566 -4.97 -18.39 -19.71
C GLN A 566 -5.12 -17.18 -20.63
N LYS A 567 -4.86 -15.97 -20.10
CA LYS A 567 -4.90 -14.74 -20.88
C LYS A 567 -3.81 -14.77 -21.95
N PHE A 568 -2.59 -15.15 -21.60
CA PHE A 568 -1.50 -15.27 -22.57
C PHE A 568 -1.87 -16.21 -23.73
N ALA A 569 -2.38 -17.40 -23.44
CA ALA A 569 -2.84 -18.35 -24.45
C ALA A 569 -4.05 -17.84 -25.27
N GLY A 570 -4.92 -17.03 -24.65
CA GLY A 570 -6.02 -16.33 -25.33
C GLY A 570 -5.49 -15.31 -26.35
N VAL A 571 -4.64 -14.39 -25.90
CA VAL A 571 -4.00 -13.37 -26.74
C VAL A 571 -3.27 -14.01 -27.91
N MET A 572 -2.47 -15.07 -27.69
CA MET A 572 -1.76 -15.74 -28.80
C MET A 572 -2.70 -16.30 -29.88
N ARG A 573 -3.89 -16.79 -29.51
CA ARG A 573 -4.91 -17.24 -30.48
C ARG A 573 -5.50 -16.07 -31.25
N GLU A 574 -5.80 -14.96 -30.57
CA GLU A 574 -6.32 -13.75 -31.20
C GLU A 574 -5.30 -13.13 -32.17
N LEU A 575 -4.03 -13.09 -31.77
CA LEU A 575 -2.94 -12.61 -32.62
C LEU A 575 -2.75 -13.48 -33.86
N GLU A 576 -2.91 -14.80 -33.77
CA GLU A 576 -2.82 -15.68 -34.94
C GLU A 576 -3.96 -15.43 -35.94
N GLU A 577 -5.17 -15.18 -35.45
CA GLU A 577 -6.29 -14.80 -36.32
C GLU A 577 -6.07 -13.44 -36.98
N MET A 578 -5.36 -12.52 -36.32
CA MET A 578 -4.92 -11.27 -36.96
C MET A 578 -3.80 -11.50 -37.98
N ARG A 579 -2.79 -12.31 -37.65
CA ARG A 579 -1.66 -12.63 -38.51
C ARG A 579 -2.13 -13.22 -39.85
N LYS A 580 -3.07 -14.15 -39.84
CA LYS A 580 -3.68 -14.74 -41.06
C LYS A 580 -4.33 -13.71 -41.99
N LYS A 581 -4.70 -12.54 -41.48
CA LYS A 581 -5.29 -11.43 -42.26
C LYS A 581 -4.26 -10.42 -42.77
N VAL A 582 -2.97 -10.59 -42.44
CA VAL A 582 -1.89 -9.78 -42.98
C VAL A 582 -1.43 -10.41 -44.29
N THR A 583 -1.55 -9.70 -45.40
CA THR A 583 -1.17 -10.24 -46.71
C THR A 583 0.33 -10.09 -46.96
N ARG A 584 0.87 -10.87 -47.90
CA ARG A 584 2.29 -10.76 -48.28
C ARG A 584 2.61 -9.38 -48.84
N GLU A 585 1.71 -8.79 -49.61
CA GLU A 585 1.86 -7.45 -50.18
C GLU A 585 1.97 -6.39 -49.08
N GLU A 586 1.20 -6.53 -47.99
CA GLU A 586 1.27 -5.61 -46.85
C GLU A 586 2.60 -5.72 -46.10
N ILE A 587 3.13 -6.94 -45.95
CA ILE A 587 4.43 -7.18 -45.35
C ILE A 587 5.53 -6.56 -46.23
N GLU A 588 5.52 -6.84 -47.53
CA GLU A 588 6.49 -6.30 -48.49
C GLU A 588 6.45 -4.76 -48.56
N PHE A 589 5.25 -4.18 -48.57
CA PHE A 589 5.04 -2.74 -48.48
C PHE A 589 5.73 -2.16 -47.23
N THR A 590 5.50 -2.78 -46.08
CA THR A 590 6.08 -2.34 -44.80
C THR A 590 7.61 -2.39 -44.83
N ARG A 591 8.18 -3.48 -45.36
CA ARG A 591 9.63 -3.63 -45.49
C ARG A 591 10.23 -2.55 -46.39
N ARG A 592 9.57 -2.24 -47.51
CA ARG A 592 10.02 -1.19 -48.44
C ARG A 592 10.01 0.19 -47.79
N VAL A 593 8.89 0.59 -47.19
CA VAL A 593 8.73 1.92 -46.56
C VAL A 593 9.76 2.15 -45.45
N LEU A 594 10.05 1.11 -44.65
CA LEU A 594 11.05 1.22 -43.58
C LEU A 594 12.50 1.23 -44.13
N ALA A 595 12.77 0.50 -45.22
CA ALA A 595 14.09 0.50 -45.87
C ALA A 595 14.43 1.84 -46.54
N GLU A 596 13.47 2.46 -47.23
CA GLU A 596 13.65 3.76 -47.90
C GLU A 596 14.03 4.86 -46.89
N ARG A 597 13.41 4.85 -45.72
CA ARG A 597 13.66 5.84 -44.66
C ARG A 597 15.04 5.73 -44.02
N LYS A 598 15.60 4.51 -43.90
CA LYS A 598 16.99 4.33 -43.43
C LYS A 598 18.01 5.00 -44.34
N GLY A 599 17.70 5.12 -45.64
CA GLY A 599 18.52 5.86 -46.59
C GLY A 599 18.46 7.38 -46.40
N GLU A 600 17.37 7.92 -45.84
CA GLU A 600 17.17 9.35 -45.61
C GLU A 600 17.70 9.83 -44.25
N GLU A 601 17.66 9.00 -43.20
CA GLU A 601 18.16 9.33 -41.86
C GLU A 601 19.68 9.07 -41.70
N GLY A 602 20.32 8.41 -42.68
CA GLY A 602 21.75 8.09 -42.70
C GLY A 602 22.62 9.07 -43.49
N ASN A 603 22.09 10.22 -43.92
CA ASN A 603 22.76 11.24 -44.74
C ASN A 603 22.92 12.57 -43.99
#